data_AF-A0A2W6AA00-F1
#
_entry.id   AF-A0A2W6AA00-F1
#
_cell.length_a   1.000
_cell.length_b   1.000
_cell.length_c   1.000
_cell.angle_alpha   90.00
_cell.angle_beta   90.00
_cell.angle_gamma   90.00
#
_symmetry.space_group_name_H-M   'P 1'
#
loop_
_entity.id
_entity.type
_entity.pdbx_description
1 polymer ?
#
loop_
_entity_poly.entity_id
_entity_poly.type
_entity_poly.pdbx_seq_one_letter_code
_entity_poly.pdbx_strand_id
1 'polypeptide(L)'
;VFGLAPLVASGTLGRMFGYRVTDALIFREAGAATFGYGVMGVFQLLSRNWREFRWPAVMAVVFNGMAFVASAYSIYRNADNNLADPIGLPVLVGLASLGITIATLLALQRNGK
;
A
#
# COMPACT_ATOMS: atom_id res chain seq x y z
N VAL A 1 5.28 -3.17 3.78
CA VAL A 1 4.88 -3.35 5.19
C VAL A 1 4.18 -2.07 5.63
N PHE A 2 2.89 -2.10 5.95
CA PHE A 2 2.07 -0.90 6.18
C PHE A 2 1.06 -1.12 7.32
N GLY A 3 0.54 -0.05 7.92
CA GLY A 3 -0.44 -0.06 9.02
C GLY A 3 0.17 -0.08 10.44
N LEU A 4 -0.53 -0.73 11.39
CA LEU A 4 -0.08 -0.89 12.79
C LEU A 4 1.28 -1.60 12.91
N ALA A 5 1.56 -2.55 12.02
CA ALA A 5 2.78 -3.36 12.08
C ALA A 5 4.09 -2.54 11.93
N PRO A 6 4.27 -1.67 10.93
CA PRO A 6 5.42 -0.75 10.90
C PRO A 6 5.36 0.37 11.94
N LEU A 7 4.17 0.74 12.43
CA LEU A 7 4.04 1.75 13.49
C LEU A 7 4.63 1.27 14.82
N VAL A 8 4.43 -0.01 15.14
CA VAL A 8 4.83 -0.61 16.43
C VAL A 8 6.13 -1.44 16.31
N ALA A 9 6.41 -2.04 15.14
CA ALA A 9 7.51 -2.98 14.93
C ALA A 9 8.34 -2.68 13.65
N SER A 10 8.62 -1.41 13.37
CA SER A 10 9.38 -0.94 12.18
C SER A 10 10.69 -1.69 11.96
N GLY A 11 11.47 -1.93 13.03
CA GLY A 11 12.77 -2.59 12.95
C GLY A 11 12.71 -4.12 12.79
N THR A 12 11.64 -4.78 13.24
CA THR A 12 11.54 -6.25 13.20
C THR A 12 10.98 -6.72 11.86
N LEU A 13 10.00 -6.01 11.30
CA LEU A 13 9.36 -6.45 10.05
C LEU A 13 10.26 -6.29 8.82
N GLY A 14 11.02 -5.21 8.71
CA GLY A 14 11.93 -5.04 7.57
C GLY A 14 13.05 -6.11 7.55
N ARG A 15 13.53 -6.53 8.72
CA ARG A 15 14.53 -7.60 8.86
C ARG A 15 14.00 -9.00 8.53
N MET A 16 12.74 -9.33 8.87
CA MET A 16 12.12 -10.61 8.49
C MET A 16 11.99 -10.78 6.97
N PHE A 17 11.98 -9.66 6.25
CA PHE A 17 11.73 -9.58 4.83
C PHE A 17 12.99 -9.27 4.01
N GLY A 18 14.17 -9.29 4.64
CA GLY A 18 15.46 -9.10 3.96
C GLY A 18 15.80 -7.64 3.61
N TYR A 19 15.00 -6.66 4.04
CA TYR A 19 15.24 -5.24 3.75
C TYR A 19 16.08 -4.55 4.84
N ARG A 20 17.04 -3.72 4.42
CA ARG A 20 17.78 -2.83 5.34
C ARG A 20 16.88 -1.67 5.79
N VAL A 21 16.47 -1.71 7.05
CA VAL A 21 15.76 -0.60 7.71
C VAL A 21 16.81 0.41 8.18
N THR A 22 17.11 1.41 7.37
CA THR A 22 18.09 2.45 7.69
C THR A 22 17.52 3.57 8.54
N ASP A 23 16.20 3.81 8.48
CA ASP A 23 15.56 4.94 9.17
C ASP A 23 14.21 4.56 9.80
N ALA A 24 14.22 4.30 11.11
CA ALA A 24 13.06 3.82 11.84
C ALA A 24 11.94 4.87 11.95
N LEU A 25 12.24 6.17 11.87
CA LEU A 25 11.22 7.24 11.92
C LEU A 25 10.36 7.21 10.65
N ILE A 26 11.00 7.11 9.48
CA ILE A 26 10.29 7.06 8.18
C ILE A 26 9.33 5.86 8.13
N PHE A 27 9.74 4.70 8.67
CA PHE A 27 8.85 3.54 8.72
C PHE A 27 7.65 3.73 9.66
N ARG A 28 7.83 4.45 10.78
CA ARG A 28 6.72 4.74 11.71
C ARG A 28 5.75 5.75 11.11
N GLU A 29 6.24 6.78 10.42
CA GLU A 29 5.41 7.74 9.70
C GLU A 29 4.62 7.09 8.57
N ALA A 30 5.28 6.22 7.79
CA ALA A 30 4.61 5.42 6.77
C ALA A 30 3.53 4.50 7.38
N GLY A 31 3.78 3.94 8.55
CA GLY A 31 2.81 3.14 9.32
C GLY A 31 1.62 3.96 9.82
N ALA A 32 1.87 5.12 10.42
CA ALA A 32 0.83 6.03 10.90
C ALA A 32 -0.06 6.54 9.75
N ALA A 33 0.54 6.94 8.63
CA ALA A 33 -0.18 7.39 7.46
C ALA A 33 -1.08 6.28 6.90
N THR A 34 -0.54 5.08 6.70
CA THR A 34 -1.32 3.95 6.15
C THR A 34 -2.38 3.43 7.12
N PHE A 35 -2.15 3.47 8.43
CA PHE A 35 -3.17 3.17 9.42
C PHE A 35 -4.29 4.21 9.41
N GLY A 36 -3.96 5.51 9.34
CA GLY A 36 -4.94 6.59 9.22
C GLY A 36 -5.83 6.43 7.97
N TYR A 37 -5.24 6.11 6.82
CA TYR A 37 -6.00 5.79 5.60
C TYR A 37 -6.88 4.54 5.77
N GLY A 38 -6.41 3.52 6.49
CA GLY A 38 -7.21 2.33 6.81
C GLY A 38 -8.44 2.65 7.66
N VAL A 39 -8.26 3.41 8.74
CA VAL A 39 -9.34 3.88 9.60
C VAL A 39 -10.34 4.73 8.81
N MET A 40 -9.82 5.62 7.96
CA MET A 40 -10.64 6.44 7.08
C MET A 40 -11.47 5.59 6.10
N GLY A 41 -10.89 4.55 5.50
CA GLY A 41 -11.61 3.62 4.61
C GLY A 41 -12.73 2.86 5.32
N VAL A 42 -12.53 2.49 6.59
CA VAL A 42 -13.60 1.90 7.42
C VAL A 42 -14.72 2.91 7.65
N PHE A 43 -14.40 4.14 8.03
CA PHE A 43 -15.41 5.19 8.18
C PHE A 43 -16.15 5.50 6.86
N GLN A 44 -15.46 5.44 5.72
CA GLN A 44 -16.09 5.60 4.41
C GLN A 44 -17.12 4.49 4.13
N LEU A 45 -16.82 3.25 4.48
CA LEU A 45 -17.76 2.12 4.33
C LEU A 45 -18.98 2.25 5.27
N LEU A 46 -18.77 2.76 6.48
CA LEU A 46 -19.82 2.88 7.50
C LEU A 46 -20.73 4.11 7.30
N SER A 47 -20.14 5.27 6.95
CA SER A 47 -20.83 6.56 6.87
C SER A 47 -21.68 6.73 5.61
N ARG A 48 -21.36 6.03 4.51
CA ARG A 48 -22.00 6.22 3.18
C ARG A 48 -21.98 7.66 2.64
N ASN A 49 -21.29 8.61 3.28
CA ASN A 49 -21.07 9.97 2.79
C ASN A 49 -19.90 10.05 1.79
N TRP A 50 -20.12 9.49 0.60
CA TRP A 50 -19.07 9.34 -0.43
C TRP A 50 -18.47 10.66 -0.93
N ARG A 51 -19.20 11.79 -0.86
CA ARG A 51 -18.71 13.10 -1.31
C ARG A 51 -17.52 13.61 -0.49
N GLU A 52 -17.55 13.44 0.83
CA GLU A 52 -16.48 13.91 1.73
C GLU A 52 -15.19 13.09 1.56
N PHE A 53 -15.32 11.85 1.10
CA PHE A 53 -14.24 10.89 0.98
C PHE A 53 -13.69 10.70 -0.44
N ARG A 54 -14.15 11.52 -1.40
CA ARG A 54 -13.68 11.47 -2.80
C ARG A 54 -12.17 11.71 -2.93
N TRP A 55 -11.66 12.75 -2.27
CA TRP A 55 -10.25 13.13 -2.41
C TRP A 55 -9.30 12.04 -1.91
N PRO A 56 -9.51 11.44 -0.73
CA PRO A 56 -8.59 10.41 -0.26
C PRO A 56 -8.75 9.08 -1.03
N ALA A 57 -9.92 8.78 -1.59
CA ALA A 57 -10.08 7.66 -2.52
C ALA A 57 -9.28 7.86 -3.82
N VAL A 58 -9.24 9.07 -4.38
CA VAL A 58 -8.37 9.39 -5.53
C VAL A 58 -6.90 9.23 -5.16
N MET A 59 -6.48 9.71 -3.99
CA MET A 59 -5.09 9.54 -3.51
C MET A 59 -4.74 8.07 -3.32
N ALA A 60 -5.67 7.26 -2.80
CA ALA A 60 -5.48 5.82 -2.68
C ALA A 60 -5.29 5.14 -4.04
N VAL A 61 -6.04 5.54 -5.08
CA VAL A 61 -5.84 5.01 -6.44
C VAL A 61 -4.44 5.37 -6.97
N VAL A 62 -4.01 6.62 -6.83
CA VAL A 62 -2.69 7.06 -7.29
C VAL A 62 -1.57 6.30 -6.56
N PHE A 63 -1.66 6.22 -5.23
CA PHE A 63 -0.65 5.56 -4.40
C PHE A 63 -0.57 4.06 -4.68
N ASN A 64 -1.70 3.36 -4.69
CA ASN A 64 -1.74 1.93 -4.97
C ASN A 64 -1.36 1.63 -6.42
N GLY A 65 -1.70 2.50 -7.37
CA GLY A 65 -1.25 2.40 -8.77
C GLY A 65 0.28 2.48 -8.89
N MET A 66 0.91 3.46 -8.23
CA MET A 66 2.37 3.55 -8.22
C MET A 66 3.03 2.38 -7.49
N ALA A 67 2.45 1.90 -6.40
CA ALA A 67 2.93 0.71 -5.69
C ALA A 67 2.89 -0.55 -6.56
N PHE A 68 1.85 -0.70 -7.40
CA PHE A 68 1.76 -1.78 -8.37
C PHE A 68 2.87 -1.69 -9.42
N VAL A 69 3.07 -0.51 -10.01
CA VAL A 69 4.13 -0.28 -11.02
C VAL A 69 5.51 -0.55 -10.43
N ALA A 70 5.80 -0.06 -9.23
CA ALA A 70 7.07 -0.32 -8.54
C ALA A 70 7.27 -1.81 -8.26
N SER A 71 6.21 -2.52 -7.84
CA SER A 71 6.26 -3.96 -7.60
C SER A 71 6.52 -4.73 -8.89
N ALA A 72 5.80 -4.42 -9.97
CA ALA A 72 6.00 -5.03 -11.29
C ALA A 72 7.43 -4.79 -11.82
N TYR A 73 7.93 -3.56 -11.69
CA TYR A 73 9.30 -3.22 -12.08
C TYR A 73 10.35 -4.01 -11.27
N SER A 74 10.14 -4.16 -9.96
CA SER A 74 11.05 -4.96 -9.13
C SER A 74 11.04 -6.44 -9.49
N ILE A 75 9.88 -7.02 -9.84
CA ILE A 75 9.78 -8.41 -10.31
C ILE A 75 10.50 -8.57 -11.64
N TYR A 76 10.25 -7.66 -12.58
CA TYR A 76 10.91 -7.66 -13.90
C TYR A 76 12.43 -7.60 -13.79
N ARG A 77 12.96 -6.68 -12.96
CA ARG A 77 14.40 -6.53 -12.76
C ARG A 77 15.04 -7.77 -12.14
N ASN A 78 14.35 -8.42 -11.20
CA ASN A 78 14.83 -9.65 -10.58
C ASN A 78 14.89 -10.81 -11.59
N ALA A 79 13.89 -10.92 -12.47
CA ALA A 79 13.87 -11.92 -13.53
C ALA A 79 14.99 -11.72 -14.57
N ASP A 80 15.28 -10.46 -14.94
CA ASP A 80 16.29 -10.11 -15.94
C ASP A 80 17.73 -10.32 -15.44
N ASN A 81 18.00 -10.03 -14.17
CA ASN A 81 19.35 -10.05 -13.61
C ASN A 81 19.70 -11.32 -12.82
N ASN A 82 18.80 -12.33 -12.75
CA ASN A 82 18.97 -13.52 -11.90
C ASN A 82 19.41 -13.18 -10.46
N LEU A 83 18.92 -12.07 -9.90
CA LEU A 83 19.20 -11.72 -8.51
C LEU A 83 18.46 -12.72 -7.61
N ALA A 84 19.17 -13.31 -6.65
CA ALA A 84 18.61 -14.21 -5.64
C ALA A 84 17.77 -13.48 -4.57
N ASP A 85 17.25 -12.29 -4.90
CA ASP A 85 16.46 -11.49 -3.97
C ASP A 85 15.04 -12.09 -3.82
N PRO A 86 14.47 -12.06 -2.60
CA PRO A 86 13.17 -12.64 -2.34
C PRO A 86 12.04 -11.88 -3.06
N ILE A 87 11.49 -12.47 -4.13
CA ILE A 87 10.39 -11.90 -4.93
C ILE A 87 9.01 -11.95 -4.27
N GLY A 88 8.85 -12.70 -3.17
CA GLY A 88 7.54 -12.95 -2.55
C GLY A 88 6.82 -11.67 -2.09
N LEU A 89 7.58 -10.67 -1.63
CA LEU A 89 7.04 -9.39 -1.19
C LEU A 89 6.55 -8.50 -2.33
N PRO A 90 7.35 -8.24 -3.39
CA PRO A 90 6.85 -7.58 -4.58
C PRO A 90 5.58 -8.21 -5.15
N VAL A 91 5.50 -9.54 -5.21
CA VAL A 91 4.31 -10.25 -5.72
C VAL A 91 3.10 -9.97 -4.84
N LEU A 92 3.24 -10.13 -3.51
CA LEU A 92 2.15 -9.91 -2.57
C LEU A 92 1.68 -8.44 -2.59
N VAL A 93 2.62 -7.50 -2.57
CA VAL A 93 2.31 -6.06 -2.63
C VAL A 93 1.65 -5.71 -3.95
N GLY A 94 2.16 -6.22 -5.08
CA GLY A 94 1.58 -5.97 -6.41
C GLY A 94 0.15 -6.47 -6.53
N LEU A 95 -0.14 -7.70 -6.08
CA LEU A 95 -1.51 -8.23 -6.09
C LEU A 95 -2.46 -7.42 -5.21
N ALA A 96 -2.02 -7.09 -3.98
CA ALA A 96 -2.81 -6.30 -3.05
C ALA A 96 -3.08 -4.88 -3.59
N SER A 97 -2.05 -4.21 -4.11
CA SER A 97 -2.17 -2.84 -4.63
C SER A 97 -3.05 -2.80 -5.88
N LEU A 98 -2.94 -3.79 -6.78
CA LEU A 98 -3.81 -3.89 -7.96
C LEU A 98 -5.28 -4.07 -7.55
N GLY A 99 -5.54 -5.02 -6.64
CA GLY A 99 -6.89 -5.29 -6.14
C GLY A 99 -7.54 -4.07 -5.50
N ILE A 100 -6.81 -3.37 -4.62
CA ILE A 100 -7.29 -2.15 -3.96
C ILE A 100 -7.52 -1.03 -4.98
N THR A 101 -6.63 -0.87 -5.96
CA THR A 101 -6.80 0.15 -7.02
C THR A 101 -8.08 -0.08 -7.81
N ILE A 102 -8.32 -1.31 -8.27
CA ILE A 102 -9.53 -1.68 -9.01
C ILE A 102 -10.78 -1.48 -8.14
N ALA A 103 -10.77 -1.95 -6.91
CA ALA A 103 -11.91 -1.80 -5.99
C ALA A 103 -12.26 -0.32 -5.74
N THR A 104 -11.24 0.53 -5.55
CA THR A 104 -11.43 1.96 -5.28
C THR A 104 -11.92 2.70 -6.52
N LEU A 105 -11.42 2.35 -7.71
CA LEU A 105 -11.92 2.90 -8.98
C LEU A 105 -13.39 2.53 -9.22
N LEU A 106 -13.78 1.28 -8.99
CA LEU A 106 -15.17 0.83 -9.11
C LEU A 106 -16.07 1.54 -8.08
N ALA A 107 -15.59 1.74 -6.85
CA ALA A 107 -16.32 2.47 -5.83
C ALA A 107 -16.53 3.95 -6.21
N LEU A 108 -15.51 4.61 -6.75
CA LEU A 108 -15.58 5.99 -7.24
C LEU A 108 -16.54 6.13 -8.43
N GLN A 109 -16.51 5.20 -9.38
CA GLN A 109 -17.42 5.23 -10.55
C GLN A 109 -18.89 5.08 -10.14
N ARG A 110 -19.18 4.24 -9.12
CA ARG A 110 -20.54 3.97 -8.66
C ARG A 110 -21.12 5.08 -7.78
N ASN A 111 -20.32 5.61 -6.86
CA ASN A 111 -20.82 6.45 -5.77
C ASN A 111 -20.21 7.87 -5.74
N GLY A 112 -19.28 8.19 -6.65
CA GLY A 112 -18.55 9.45 -6.67
C GLY A 112 -19.23 10.60 -7.43
N LYS A 113 -20.51 10.49 -7.81
CA LYS A 113 -21.26 11.61 -8.40
C LYS A 113 -21.59 12.68 -7.36
#